data_AF-A0A522M5Y9-F1
#
_entry.id   AF-A0A522M5Y9-F1
#
_cell.length_a   1.000
_cell.length_b   1.000
_cell.length_c   1.000
_cell.angle_alpha   90.00
_cell.angle_beta   90.00
_cell.angle_gamma   90.00
#
_symmetry.space_group_name_H-M   'P 1'
#
loop_
_entity.id
_entity.type
_entity.pdbx_description
1 polymer ?
#
loop_
_entity_poly.entity_id
_entity_poly.type
_entity_poly.pdbx_seq_one_letter_code
_entity_poly.pdbx_strand_id
1 'polypeptide(L)'
;MRIAPPVLATFLALAGLPGCAGGQEATVHAANEGTTSVRLGARDDGRRLELRVGRGFTLALRANLSTGYSWKVVSSGEPVLRRLGEPAFTEDSHQAGAGGTLTYEFRAEQAGTASLALVYVREWEKDAKPAATFTLTVVVTK
;
A
#
# COMPACT_ATOMS: atom_id res chain seq x y z
N MET A 1 42.98 -36.67 15.80
CA MET A 1 43.47 -36.24 17.13
C MET A 1 43.38 -34.71 17.13
N ARG A 2 42.27 -34.12 17.65
CA ARG A 2 42.21 -33.34 18.91
C ARG A 2 43.43 -32.40 19.03
N ILE A 3 43.33 -31.09 19.29
CA ILE A 3 42.90 -30.48 20.56
C ILE A 3 42.93 -28.94 20.33
N ALA A 4 41.94 -28.21 20.86
CA ALA A 4 42.01 -26.78 21.23
C ALA A 4 42.05 -26.70 22.79
N PRO A 5 42.20 -25.55 23.51
CA PRO A 5 42.84 -24.22 23.33
C PRO A 5 43.80 -23.92 24.55
N PRO A 6 44.10 -22.66 25.02
CA PRO A 6 43.17 -21.76 25.77
C PRO A 6 43.32 -20.23 25.47
N VAL A 7 42.22 -19.46 25.42
CA VAL A 7 41.66 -18.52 26.45
C VAL A 7 42.58 -17.35 26.87
N LEU A 8 42.20 -16.11 26.54
CA LEU A 8 42.11 -15.04 27.56
C LEU A 8 40.99 -14.06 27.20
N ALA A 9 39.97 -14.06 28.05
CA ALA A 9 38.83 -13.16 28.03
C ALA A 9 39.23 -11.81 28.64
N THR A 10 38.78 -10.71 28.05
CA THR A 10 38.60 -9.46 28.80
C THR A 10 37.16 -9.00 28.56
N PHE A 11 36.33 -9.25 29.56
CA PHE A 11 34.99 -8.70 29.69
C PHE A 11 35.12 -7.21 30.01
N LEU A 12 34.55 -6.36 29.16
CA LEU A 12 34.07 -5.05 29.60
C LEU A 12 32.56 -5.02 29.38
N ALA A 13 31.84 -5.26 30.47
CA ALA A 13 30.40 -5.12 30.51
C ALA A 13 30.03 -3.64 30.49
N LEU A 14 29.32 -3.20 29.45
CA LEU A 14 28.44 -2.03 29.54
C LEU A 14 27.00 -2.52 29.64
N ALA A 15 26.34 -2.09 30.71
CA ALA A 15 24.96 -2.34 31.03
C ALA A 15 24.01 -1.36 30.30
N GLY A 16 22.81 -1.84 29.98
CA GLY A 16 21.61 -1.06 29.65
C GLY A 16 21.40 -0.81 28.15
N LEU A 17 20.25 -1.08 27.53
CA LEU A 17 18.88 -1.35 27.97
C LEU A 17 18.19 -2.25 26.92
N PRO A 18 17.22 -3.11 27.29
CA PRO A 18 16.34 -3.76 26.33
C PRO A 18 15.25 -2.76 25.90
N GLY A 19 15.39 -2.18 24.71
CA GLY A 19 14.40 -1.29 24.11
C GLY A 19 13.80 -1.91 22.86
N CYS A 20 12.63 -2.54 23.01
CA CYS A 20 11.81 -3.04 21.92
C CYS A 20 11.50 -1.94 20.89
N ALA A 21 11.85 -2.15 19.63
CA ALA A 21 11.19 -1.50 18.52
C ALA A 21 10.53 -2.59 17.69
N GLY A 22 9.32 -2.98 18.12
CA GLY A 22 8.45 -3.80 17.30
C GLY A 22 8.17 -3.05 16.00
N GLY A 23 8.58 -3.64 14.88
CA GLY A 23 8.03 -3.28 13.58
C GLY A 23 6.56 -3.65 13.60
N GLN A 24 5.72 -2.70 14.00
CA GLN A 24 4.29 -2.81 13.77
C GLN A 24 4.10 -2.64 12.28
N GLU A 25 4.00 -3.76 11.56
CA GLU A 25 3.28 -3.78 10.29
C GLU A 25 1.94 -3.10 10.57
N ALA A 26 1.75 -1.90 10.04
CA ALA A 26 0.58 -1.09 10.30
C ALA A 26 -0.63 -1.74 9.63
N THR A 27 -1.29 -2.67 10.33
CA THR A 27 -2.56 -3.25 9.93
C THR A 27 -3.66 -2.25 10.20
N VAL A 28 -4.35 -1.83 9.15
CA VAL A 28 -5.57 -1.03 9.28
C VAL A 28 -6.74 -1.97 9.53
N HIS A 29 -7.18 -2.07 10.79
CA HIS A 29 -8.33 -2.88 11.18
C HIS A 29 -9.62 -2.06 11.03
N ALA A 30 -10.54 -2.51 10.18
CA ALA A 30 -11.89 -1.96 10.09
C ALA A 30 -12.81 -2.71 11.07
N ALA A 31 -13.09 -2.12 12.24
CA ALA A 31 -14.12 -2.60 13.17
C ALA A 31 -15.51 -2.04 12.80
N ASN A 32 -16.54 -2.73 13.28
CA ASN A 32 -17.90 -2.83 12.74
C ASN A 32 -18.82 -1.58 12.91
N GLU A 33 -19.83 -1.51 12.02
CA GLU A 33 -21.08 -0.71 12.04
C GLU A 33 -21.03 0.79 11.68
N GLY A 34 -21.07 1.02 10.38
CA GLY A 34 -21.18 2.31 9.72
C GLY A 34 -20.74 2.13 8.27
N THR A 35 -21.47 2.68 7.32
CA THR A 35 -21.17 2.67 5.87
C THR A 35 -19.93 3.51 5.55
N THR A 36 -18.86 3.38 6.34
CA THR A 36 -17.59 4.06 6.11
C THR A 36 -16.73 3.09 5.33
N SER A 37 -16.69 3.23 4.01
CA SER A 37 -15.68 2.56 3.19
C SER A 37 -14.30 3.02 3.67
N VAL A 38 -13.37 2.08 3.80
CA VAL A 38 -11.99 2.40 4.21
C VAL A 38 -11.37 3.29 3.14
N ARG A 39 -10.88 4.48 3.49
CA ARG A 39 -10.19 5.36 2.55
C ARG A 39 -8.68 5.30 2.77
N LEU A 40 -7.98 4.80 1.77
CA LEU A 40 -6.53 4.71 1.71
C LEU A 40 -5.95 5.80 0.80
N GLY A 41 -4.72 6.19 1.06
CA GLY A 41 -3.96 7.06 0.16
C GLY A 41 -2.47 6.72 0.15
N ALA A 42 -1.65 7.61 -0.42
CA ALA A 42 -0.22 7.34 -0.62
C ALA A 42 0.55 6.96 0.67
N ARG A 43 0.11 7.44 1.84
CA ARG A 43 0.70 7.09 3.15
C ARG A 43 0.49 5.62 3.57
N ASP A 44 -0.41 4.93 2.88
CA ASP A 44 -0.77 3.54 3.12
C ASP A 44 -0.04 2.58 2.17
N ASP A 45 0.93 3.09 1.39
CA ASP A 45 1.79 2.25 0.53
C ASP A 45 2.53 1.18 1.35
N GLY A 46 2.57 -0.03 0.80
CA GLY A 46 3.20 -1.20 1.40
C GLY A 46 2.41 -1.84 2.54
N ARG A 47 1.22 -1.31 2.88
CA ARG A 47 0.44 -1.81 4.02
C ARG A 47 -0.35 -3.07 3.72
N ARG A 48 -0.87 -3.65 4.80
CA ARG A 48 -1.87 -4.71 4.80
C ARG A 48 -3.22 -4.17 5.24
N LEU A 49 -4.27 -4.47 4.47
CA LEU A 49 -5.66 -4.17 4.77
C LEU A 49 -6.43 -5.47 4.99
N GLU A 50 -7.16 -5.56 6.10
CA GLU A 50 -8.06 -6.66 6.39
C GLU A 50 -9.50 -6.26 6.07
N LEU A 51 -10.22 -7.09 5.31
CA LEU A 51 -11.61 -6.88 4.94
C LEU A 51 -12.43 -8.16 5.10
N ARG A 52 -13.76 -7.99 5.14
CA ARG A 52 -14.71 -9.09 4.93
C ARG A 52 -15.24 -9.07 3.51
N VAL A 53 -15.66 -10.24 3.01
CA VAL A 53 -16.36 -10.35 1.72
C VAL A 53 -17.55 -9.38 1.68
N GLY A 54 -17.72 -8.72 0.55
CA GLY A 54 -18.76 -7.73 0.30
C GLY A 54 -18.43 -6.31 0.78
N ARG A 55 -17.38 -6.12 1.59
CA ARG A 55 -16.90 -4.78 1.98
C ARG A 55 -16.05 -4.16 0.87
N GLY A 56 -16.01 -2.83 0.86
CA GLY A 56 -15.21 -2.07 -0.10
C GLY A 56 -14.29 -1.06 0.57
N PHE A 57 -13.32 -0.60 -0.22
CA PHE A 57 -12.40 0.46 0.14
C PHE A 57 -12.17 1.37 -1.07
N THR A 58 -11.74 2.59 -0.77
CA THR A 58 -11.41 3.61 -1.75
C THR A 58 -9.92 3.91 -1.65
N LEU A 59 -9.23 3.94 -2.79
CA LEU A 59 -7.83 4.35 -2.89
C LEU A 59 -7.75 5.71 -3.57
N ALA A 60 -7.27 6.73 -2.86
CA ALA A 60 -7.14 8.10 -3.37
C ALA A 60 -5.66 8.49 -3.50
N LEU A 61 -5.17 8.62 -4.73
CA LEU A 61 -3.76 8.94 -5.01
C LEU A 61 -3.66 10.27 -5.74
N ARG A 62 -2.70 11.10 -5.32
CA ARG A 62 -2.40 12.37 -6.00
C ARG A 62 -1.95 12.09 -7.43
N ALA A 63 -2.43 12.91 -8.36
CA ALA A 63 -2.09 12.83 -9.77
C ALA A 63 -2.12 14.23 -10.40
N ASN A 64 -1.21 14.53 -11.31
CA ASN A 64 -1.29 15.70 -12.16
C ASN A 64 -1.40 15.27 -13.64
N LEU A 65 -2.63 15.11 -14.12
CA LEU A 65 -2.90 14.64 -15.49
C LEU A 65 -2.41 15.61 -16.57
N SER A 66 -2.27 16.91 -16.27
CA SER A 66 -1.73 17.91 -17.22
C SER A 66 -0.27 17.67 -17.60
N THR A 67 0.47 16.93 -16.77
CA THR A 67 1.88 16.59 -17.00
C THR A 67 2.05 15.33 -17.84
N GLY A 68 0.96 14.64 -18.17
CA GLY A 68 0.97 13.38 -18.89
C GLY A 68 1.10 12.12 -18.03
N TYR A 69 1.33 12.27 -16.73
CA TYR A 69 1.45 11.13 -15.83
C TYR A 69 0.07 10.68 -15.33
N SER A 70 -0.15 9.37 -15.31
CA SER A 70 -1.33 8.73 -14.73
C SER A 70 -0.95 7.48 -13.92
N TRP A 71 -1.86 7.08 -13.03
CA TRP A 71 -1.72 5.85 -12.24
C TRP A 71 -2.21 4.66 -13.05
N LYS A 72 -1.30 3.75 -13.36
CA LYS A 72 -1.57 2.49 -14.07
C LYS A 72 -1.63 1.34 -13.08
N VAL A 73 -2.69 0.54 -13.15
CA VAL A 73 -2.81 -0.71 -12.38
C VAL A 73 -1.90 -1.77 -13.01
N VAL A 74 -1.00 -2.33 -12.22
CA VAL A 74 -0.09 -3.43 -12.65
C VAL A 74 -0.42 -4.76 -11.98
N SER A 75 -1.12 -4.72 -10.83
CA SER A 75 -1.75 -5.88 -10.23
C SER A 75 -3.11 -5.45 -9.67
N SER A 76 -4.20 -6.06 -10.13
CA SER A 76 -5.57 -5.66 -9.77
C SER A 76 -6.10 -6.30 -8.49
N GLY A 77 -5.47 -7.38 -8.02
CA GLY A 77 -5.96 -8.19 -6.91
C GLY A 77 -7.15 -9.10 -7.23
N GLU A 78 -7.52 -9.23 -8.52
CA GLU A 78 -8.55 -10.18 -8.95
C GLU A 78 -8.11 -11.64 -8.73
N PRO A 79 -9.04 -12.58 -8.49
CA PRO A 79 -10.51 -12.38 -8.38
C PRO A 79 -10.99 -12.01 -6.97
N VAL A 80 -10.08 -11.87 -6.00
CA VAL A 80 -10.39 -11.55 -4.59
C VAL A 80 -10.94 -10.13 -4.46
N LEU A 81 -10.37 -9.18 -5.20
CA LEU A 81 -10.85 -7.81 -5.33
C LEU A 81 -11.46 -7.58 -6.71
N ARG A 82 -12.44 -6.69 -6.77
CA ARG A 82 -13.01 -6.16 -8.00
C ARG A 82 -12.97 -4.64 -7.96
N ARG A 83 -12.43 -4.02 -9.01
CA ARG A 83 -12.53 -2.57 -9.22
C ARG A 83 -13.95 -2.20 -9.63
N LEU A 84 -14.50 -1.15 -9.03
CA LEU A 84 -15.81 -0.61 -9.35
C LEU A 84 -15.64 0.56 -10.31
N GLY A 85 -15.93 0.31 -11.59
CA GLY A 85 -15.90 1.34 -12.64
C GLY A 85 -14.51 1.89 -12.98
N GLU A 86 -14.53 3.08 -13.59
CA GLU A 86 -13.35 3.88 -13.90
C GLU A 86 -13.01 4.81 -12.72
N PRO A 87 -11.72 5.16 -12.52
CA PRO A 87 -11.33 6.06 -11.45
C PRO A 87 -11.87 7.47 -11.67
N ALA A 88 -12.34 8.09 -10.58
CA ALA A 88 -12.76 9.49 -10.59
C ALA A 88 -11.56 10.41 -10.39
N PHE A 89 -11.43 11.46 -11.20
CA PHE A 89 -10.44 12.52 -11.00
C PHE A 89 -11.09 13.76 -10.39
N THR A 90 -10.49 14.31 -9.35
CA THR A 90 -10.91 15.58 -8.73
C THR A 90 -9.73 16.54 -8.69
N GLU A 91 -9.86 17.67 -9.36
CA GLU A 91 -8.86 18.75 -9.36
C GLU A 91 -8.74 19.39 -7.98
N ASP A 92 -7.52 19.78 -7.60
CA ASP A 92 -7.29 20.50 -6.34
C ASP A 92 -7.71 21.97 -6.42
N SER A 93 -7.73 22.54 -7.62
CA SER A 93 -8.19 23.90 -7.91
C SER A 93 -8.52 24.05 -9.40
N HIS A 94 -9.27 25.10 -9.74
CA HIS A 94 -9.62 25.43 -11.13
C HIS A 94 -8.51 26.14 -11.93
N GLN A 95 -7.27 26.08 -11.47
CA GLN A 95 -6.14 26.70 -12.17
C GLN A 95 -5.65 25.77 -13.29
N ALA A 96 -5.24 26.36 -14.41
CA ALA A 96 -4.66 25.60 -15.52
C ALA A 96 -3.41 24.85 -15.05
N GLY A 97 -3.36 23.54 -15.33
CA GLY A 97 -2.26 22.66 -14.93
C GLY A 97 -2.30 22.21 -13.46
N ALA A 98 -3.38 22.52 -12.72
CA ALA A 98 -3.55 22.03 -11.37
C ALA A 98 -3.52 20.50 -11.33
N GLY A 99 -2.86 19.97 -10.31
CA GLY A 99 -2.99 18.57 -9.96
C GLY A 99 -4.36 18.27 -9.37
N GLY A 100 -4.52 17.02 -8.98
CA GLY A 100 -5.72 16.52 -8.34
C GLY A 100 -5.49 15.17 -7.70
N THR A 101 -6.59 14.45 -7.51
CA THR A 101 -6.61 13.11 -6.91
C THR A 101 -7.36 12.16 -7.83
N LEU A 102 -6.73 11.04 -8.19
CA LEU A 102 -7.39 9.88 -8.79
C LEU A 102 -7.92 8.97 -7.68
N THR A 103 -9.20 8.66 -7.74
CA THR A 103 -9.91 7.87 -6.74
C THR A 103 -10.43 6.59 -7.36
N TYR A 104 -9.96 5.46 -6.85
CA TYR A 104 -10.37 4.11 -7.27
C TYR A 104 -11.27 3.50 -6.20
N GLU A 105 -12.34 2.85 -6.61
CA GLU A 105 -13.21 2.09 -5.72
C GLU A 105 -13.02 0.59 -5.93
N PHE A 106 -12.94 -0.16 -4.84
CA PHE A 106 -12.76 -1.60 -4.86
C PHE A 106 -13.75 -2.29 -3.92
N ARG A 107 -14.14 -3.51 -4.29
CA ARG A 107 -14.97 -4.40 -3.47
C ARG A 107 -14.28 -5.75 -3.32
N ALA A 108 -14.31 -6.30 -2.11
CA ALA A 108 -13.88 -7.66 -1.83
C ALA A 108 -14.98 -8.63 -2.28
N GLU A 109 -14.70 -9.43 -3.31
CA GLU A 109 -15.67 -10.38 -3.88
C GLU A 109 -15.51 -11.79 -3.31
N GLN A 110 -14.29 -12.19 -2.94
CA GLN A 110 -14.01 -13.55 -2.47
C GLN A 110 -13.01 -13.52 -1.31
N ALA A 111 -13.13 -14.49 -0.39
CA ALA A 111 -12.14 -14.67 0.66
C ALA A 111 -10.79 -15.12 0.07
N GLY A 112 -9.69 -14.63 0.62
CA GLY A 112 -8.35 -14.89 0.11
C GLY A 112 -7.39 -13.73 0.36
N THR A 113 -6.19 -13.81 -0.21
CA THR A 113 -5.22 -12.70 -0.18
C THR A 113 -5.03 -12.15 -1.59
N ALA A 114 -5.10 -10.84 -1.73
CA ALA A 114 -4.87 -10.10 -2.96
C ALA A 114 -3.68 -9.16 -2.82
N SER A 115 -2.94 -8.99 -3.92
CA SER A 115 -1.98 -7.91 -4.07
C SER A 115 -2.55 -6.89 -5.04
N LEU A 116 -2.61 -5.63 -4.61
CA LEU A 116 -2.94 -4.48 -5.44
C LEU A 116 -1.67 -3.66 -5.64
N ALA A 117 -1.33 -3.37 -6.89
CA ALA A 117 -0.17 -2.56 -7.23
C ALA A 117 -0.46 -1.59 -8.37
N LEU A 118 -0.03 -0.33 -8.19
CA LEU A 118 -0.15 0.74 -9.16
C LEU A 118 1.20 1.45 -9.35
N VAL A 119 1.42 1.97 -10.55
CA VAL A 119 2.62 2.75 -10.90
C VAL A 119 2.22 4.07 -11.55
N TYR A 120 2.90 5.15 -11.19
CA TYR A 120 2.66 6.49 -11.75
C TYR A 120 3.65 6.77 -12.88
N VAL A 121 3.15 6.75 -14.11
CA VAL A 121 3.98 6.77 -15.35
C VAL A 121 3.33 7.61 -16.42
N ARG A 122 4.11 8.03 -17.41
CA ARG A 122 3.62 8.52 -18.70
C ARG A 122 3.50 7.35 -19.65
N GLU A 123 2.32 7.17 -20.24
CA GLU A 123 2.04 5.98 -21.05
C GLU A 123 2.88 5.89 -22.33
N TRP A 124 3.41 7.02 -22.83
CA TRP A 124 4.24 7.07 -24.04
C TRP A 124 5.74 6.90 -23.80
N GLU A 125 6.22 6.99 -22.56
CA GLU A 125 7.64 6.79 -22.25
C GLU A 125 7.91 5.30 -22.02
N LYS A 126 8.50 4.66 -23.03
CA LYS A 126 8.91 3.26 -22.94
C LYS A 126 10.06 3.12 -21.95
N ASP A 127 10.00 2.11 -21.08
CA ASP A 127 11.04 1.73 -20.14
C ASP A 127 11.44 2.79 -19.09
N ALA A 128 10.65 3.86 -18.97
CA ALA A 128 10.86 4.86 -17.93
C ALA A 128 10.54 4.29 -16.53
N LYS A 129 11.41 4.59 -15.57
CA LYS A 129 11.15 4.25 -14.17
C LYS A 129 9.91 5.02 -13.69
N PRO A 130 8.97 4.35 -12.97
CA PRO A 130 7.82 5.04 -12.39
C PRO A 130 8.24 6.20 -11.49
N ALA A 131 7.52 7.32 -11.61
CA ALA A 131 7.72 8.49 -10.76
C ALA A 131 7.22 8.23 -9.33
N ALA A 132 6.24 7.35 -9.17
CA ALA A 132 5.76 6.84 -7.90
C ALA A 132 5.20 5.42 -8.05
N THR A 133 5.13 4.69 -6.95
CA THR A 133 4.51 3.37 -6.87
C THR A 133 3.56 3.33 -5.68
N PHE A 134 2.57 2.44 -5.75
CA PHE A 134 1.70 2.13 -4.62
C PHE A 134 1.44 0.63 -4.60
N THR A 135 1.51 0.03 -3.42
CA THR A 135 1.30 -1.39 -3.16
C THR A 135 0.42 -1.57 -1.93
N LEU A 136 -0.46 -2.57 -1.98
CA LEU A 136 -1.34 -2.92 -0.87
C LEU A 136 -1.61 -4.42 -0.88
N THR A 137 -1.42 -5.07 0.25
CA THR A 137 -1.86 -6.45 0.46
C THR A 137 -3.25 -6.43 1.10
N VAL A 138 -4.24 -7.06 0.48
CA VAL A 138 -5.60 -7.15 1.04
C VAL A 138 -5.90 -8.59 1.43
N VAL A 139 -6.22 -8.79 2.71
CA VAL A 139 -6.63 -10.08 3.26
C VAL A 139 -8.14 -10.05 3.46
N VAL A 140 -8.86 -10.89 2.74
CA VAL A 140 -10.31 -10.98 2.77
C VAL A 140 -10.75 -12.23 3.52
N THR A 141 -11.57 -12.03 4.54
CA THR A 141 -12.20 -13.08 5.36
C THR A 141 -13.70 -13.13 5.08
N LYS A 142 -14.36 -14.22 5.48
CA LYS A 142 -15.83 -14.36 5.32
C LYS A 142 -16.60 -13.49 6.30
#